data_AF-A0A0T6B317-F1
#
_entry.id   AF-A0A0T6B317-F1
#
_cell.length_a   1.000
_cell.length_b   1.000
_cell.length_c   1.000
_cell.angle_alpha   90.00
_cell.angle_beta   90.00
_cell.angle_gamma   90.00
#
_symmetry.space_group_name_H-M   'P 1'
#
loop_
_entity.id
_entity.type
_entity.pdbx_description
1 polymer ?
#
loop_
_entity_poly.entity_id
_entity_poly.type
_entity_poly.pdbx_seq_one_letter_code
_entity_poly.pdbx_strand_id
1 'polypeptide(L)'
;DIPHIRDAAKVSLGELSKDMAQLRAGLKDVTREIEFHRSQSPTANDKFVPVMREFQATATCRLAEIEDQFQDMKTRFERAVRLFGEDPAQTQPDEFFGIFDAFLTAFTEARQDNENMRKRQEEEEKRAKQEAELKKLTLERKHSREGILSTINKNMKNNGNNDTKGEFDDLISALRTGDVFGEDMAKFKRSRKNRITSGNSPPRRNSVNREDSRERVISNGRRQ
;
A
#
# COMPACT_ATOMS: atom_id res chain seq x y z
N ASP A 1 2.48 -6.40 -18.13
CA ASP A 1 3.07 -6.50 -19.48
C ASP A 1 3.68 -5.21 -20.05
N ILE A 2 3.71 -4.08 -19.32
CA ILE A 2 4.34 -2.83 -19.80
C ILE A 2 5.21 -2.15 -18.72
N PRO A 3 6.29 -2.80 -18.25
CA PRO A 3 7.07 -2.35 -17.09
C PRO A 3 7.89 -1.07 -17.34
N HIS A 4 8.22 -0.76 -18.60
CA HIS A 4 9.12 0.35 -18.95
C HIS A 4 8.40 1.68 -19.22
N ILE A 5 7.06 1.72 -19.12
CA ILE A 5 6.26 2.94 -19.39
C ILE A 5 6.70 4.11 -18.52
N ARG A 6 6.90 3.87 -17.22
CA ARG A 6 7.29 4.92 -16.27
C ARG A 6 8.66 5.53 -16.57
N ASP A 7 9.58 4.73 -17.10
CA ASP A 7 10.90 5.22 -17.48
C ASP A 7 10.84 5.95 -18.82
N ALA A 8 10.06 5.41 -19.78
CA ALA A 8 9.83 6.05 -21.07
C ALA A 8 9.11 7.41 -20.93
N ALA A 9 8.23 7.58 -19.94
CA ALA A 9 7.55 8.83 -19.61
C ALA A 9 8.48 9.95 -19.11
N LYS A 10 9.76 9.66 -18.85
CA LYS A 10 10.75 10.64 -18.41
C LYS A 10 11.73 11.04 -19.52
N VAL A 11 11.57 10.46 -20.71
CA VAL A 11 12.51 10.63 -21.82
C VAL A 11 12.14 11.85 -22.66
N SER A 12 13.11 12.75 -22.88
CA SER A 12 12.98 13.87 -23.81
C SER A 12 13.64 13.57 -25.15
N LEU A 13 12.86 13.51 -26.24
CA LEU A 13 13.43 13.35 -27.59
C LEU A 13 14.26 14.54 -28.03
N GLY A 14 13.93 15.74 -27.56
CA GLY A 14 14.67 16.95 -27.86
C GLY A 14 16.08 16.88 -27.31
N GLU A 15 16.22 16.47 -26.05
CA GLU A 15 17.53 16.28 -25.40
C GLU A 15 18.32 15.14 -26.05
N LEU A 16 17.69 13.97 -26.27
CA LEU A 16 18.36 12.87 -26.96
C LEU A 16 18.83 13.26 -28.37
N SER A 17 18.03 14.01 -29.12
CA SER A 17 18.42 14.48 -30.46
C SER A 17 19.62 15.43 -30.40
N LYS A 18 19.67 16.29 -29.37
CA LYS A 18 20.80 17.20 -29.12
C LYS A 18 22.06 16.42 -28.75
N ASP A 19 21.96 15.43 -27.87
CA ASP A 19 23.08 14.59 -27.46
C ASP A 19 23.65 13.81 -28.67
N MET A 20 22.79 13.24 -29.52
CA MET A 20 23.22 12.60 -30.76
C MET A 20 23.96 13.57 -31.71
N ALA A 21 23.48 14.81 -31.82
CA ALA A 21 24.15 15.83 -32.62
C ALA A 21 25.53 16.21 -32.04
N GLN A 22 25.64 16.30 -30.71
CA GLN A 22 26.90 16.59 -30.03
C GLN A 22 27.91 15.45 -30.21
N LEU A 23 27.49 14.18 -30.11
CA LEU A 23 28.36 13.03 -30.34
C LEU A 23 28.92 13.02 -31.77
N ARG A 24 28.08 13.29 -32.77
CA ARG A 24 28.51 13.42 -34.18
C ARG A 24 29.52 14.54 -34.36
N ALA A 25 29.25 15.70 -33.78
CA ALA A 25 30.14 16.85 -33.87
C ALA A 25 31.50 16.55 -33.20
N GLY A 26 31.48 16.01 -31.98
CA GLY A 26 32.69 15.62 -31.26
C GLY A 26 33.54 14.59 -32.00
N LEU A 27 32.92 13.58 -32.64
CA LEU A 27 33.67 12.61 -33.43
C LEU A 27 34.28 13.21 -34.71
N LYS A 28 33.59 14.16 -35.35
CA LYS A 28 34.14 14.94 -36.46
C LYS A 28 35.32 15.79 -36.01
N ASP A 29 35.24 16.40 -34.82
CA ASP A 29 36.33 17.20 -34.26
C ASP A 29 37.56 16.34 -33.98
N VAL A 30 37.37 15.17 -33.35
CA VAL A 30 38.45 14.18 -33.16
C VAL A 30 39.06 13.77 -34.50
N THR A 31 38.24 13.53 -35.52
CA THR A 31 38.73 13.20 -36.86
C THR A 31 39.61 14.31 -37.44
N ARG A 32 39.18 15.58 -37.31
CA ARG A 32 39.95 16.74 -37.77
C ARG A 32 41.28 16.88 -37.02
N GLU A 33 41.25 16.68 -35.70
CA GLU A 33 42.44 16.79 -34.85
C GLU A 33 43.48 15.71 -35.18
N ILE A 34 43.05 14.46 -35.41
CA ILE A 34 43.93 13.37 -35.84
C ILE A 34 44.60 13.72 -37.18
N GLU A 35 43.84 14.25 -38.14
CA GLU A 35 44.37 14.63 -39.44
C GLU A 35 45.34 15.82 -39.36
N PHE A 36 45.05 16.79 -38.50
CA PHE A 36 45.96 17.89 -38.20
C PHE A 36 47.29 17.36 -37.65
N HIS A 37 47.26 16.55 -36.58
CA HIS A 37 48.47 16.00 -35.96
C HIS A 37 49.24 15.03 -36.90
N ARG A 38 48.55 14.33 -37.81
CA ARG A 38 49.19 13.49 -38.83
C ARG A 38 50.03 14.30 -39.82
N SER A 39 49.65 15.55 -40.08
CA SER A 39 50.38 16.46 -40.98
C SER A 39 51.57 17.17 -40.32
N GLN A 40 51.70 17.08 -38.99
CA GLN A 40 52.78 17.71 -38.24
C GLN A 40 54.01 16.80 -38.16
N SER A 41 55.19 17.40 -37.97
CA SER A 41 56.42 16.67 -37.70
C SER A 41 56.28 15.86 -36.40
N PRO A 42 56.66 14.56 -36.39
CA PRO A 42 56.57 13.74 -35.18
C PRO A 42 57.39 14.34 -34.03
N THR A 43 56.73 14.58 -32.90
CA THR A 43 57.42 15.01 -31.68
C THR A 43 57.91 13.79 -30.91
N ALA A 44 59.14 13.83 -30.38
CA ALA A 44 59.67 12.74 -29.57
C ALA A 44 58.74 12.46 -28.36
N ASN A 45 58.31 11.21 -28.22
CA ASN A 45 57.36 10.71 -27.20
C ASN A 45 55.88 11.11 -27.36
N ASP A 46 55.46 11.76 -28.44
CA ASP A 46 54.04 12.00 -28.69
C ASP A 46 53.33 10.72 -29.15
N LYS A 47 52.26 10.35 -28.44
CA LYS A 47 51.42 9.16 -28.71
C LYS A 47 49.99 9.54 -29.10
N PHE A 48 49.71 10.81 -29.39
CA PHE A 48 48.38 11.29 -29.71
C PHE A 48 47.77 10.52 -30.89
N VAL A 49 48.42 10.54 -32.06
CA VAL A 49 47.90 9.90 -33.28
C VAL A 49 47.60 8.40 -33.10
N PRO A 50 48.52 7.55 -32.60
CA PRO A 50 48.23 6.12 -32.45
C PRO A 50 47.08 5.85 -31.46
N VAL A 51 47.03 6.55 -30.32
CA VAL A 51 45.97 6.37 -29.32
C VAL A 51 44.62 6.86 -29.87
N MET A 52 44.60 8.05 -30.49
CA MET A 52 43.37 8.66 -30.96
C MET A 52 42.80 7.97 -32.20
N ARG A 53 43.63 7.33 -33.04
CA ARG A 53 43.17 6.48 -34.15
C ARG A 53 42.40 5.25 -33.65
N GLU A 54 42.92 4.58 -32.62
CA GLU A 54 42.24 3.44 -32.00
C GLU A 54 40.92 3.86 -31.33
N PHE A 55 40.94 4.98 -30.61
CA PHE A 55 39.73 5.58 -30.05
C PHE A 55 38.72 5.93 -31.15
N GLN A 56 39.13 6.61 -32.22
CA GLN A 56 38.27 7.01 -33.34
C GLN A 56 37.58 5.80 -33.97
N ALA A 57 38.32 4.71 -34.21
CA ALA A 57 37.75 3.48 -34.76
C ALA A 57 36.66 2.90 -33.86
N THR A 58 36.93 2.80 -32.55
CA THR A 58 35.97 2.29 -31.56
C THR A 58 34.75 3.20 -31.42
N ALA A 59 34.97 4.52 -31.32
CA ALA A 59 33.92 5.51 -31.16
C ALA A 59 33.02 5.59 -32.40
N THR A 60 33.58 5.41 -33.61
CA THR A 60 32.80 5.37 -34.86
C THR A 60 31.84 4.19 -34.88
N CYS A 61 32.32 2.99 -34.50
CA CYS A 61 31.47 1.79 -34.42
C CYS A 61 30.33 1.98 -33.42
N ARG A 62 30.65 2.44 -32.19
CA ARG A 62 29.65 2.66 -31.15
C ARG A 62 28.65 3.77 -31.49
N LEU A 63 29.10 4.84 -32.14
CA LEU A 63 28.19 5.90 -32.57
C LEU A 63 27.19 5.38 -33.60
N ALA A 64 27.65 4.60 -34.58
CA ALA A 64 26.76 3.99 -35.58
C ALA A 64 25.72 3.07 -34.92
N GLU A 65 26.12 2.22 -33.97
CA GLU A 65 25.19 1.37 -33.22
C GLU A 65 24.11 2.16 -32.48
N ILE A 66 24.49 3.25 -31.80
CA ILE A 66 23.55 4.10 -31.08
C ILE A 66 22.65 4.89 -32.05
N GLU A 67 23.18 5.32 -33.20
CA GLU A 67 22.39 5.98 -34.24
C GLU A 67 21.29 5.07 -34.80
N ASP A 68 21.61 3.80 -35.06
CA ASP A 68 20.65 2.81 -35.52
C ASP A 68 19.57 2.57 -34.45
N GLN A 69 19.97 2.41 -33.18
CA GLN A 69 19.03 2.27 -32.07
C GLN A 69 18.13 3.49 -31.89
N PHE A 70 18.68 4.69 -32.02
CA PHE A 70 17.94 5.94 -31.92
C PHE A 70 16.91 6.07 -33.05
N GLN A 71 17.26 5.67 -34.27
CA GLN A 71 16.36 5.70 -35.41
C GLN A 71 15.25 4.62 -35.32
N ASP A 72 15.59 3.41 -34.87
CA ASP A 72 14.61 2.35 -34.60
C ASP A 72 13.64 2.79 -33.49
N MET A 73 14.15 3.37 -32.41
CA MET A 73 13.34 3.94 -31.33
C MET A 73 12.35 4.99 -31.85
N LYS A 74 12.82 5.98 -32.63
CA LYS A 74 11.94 7.01 -33.23
C LYS A 74 10.85 6.39 -34.08
N THR A 75 11.21 5.46 -34.97
CA THR A 75 10.26 4.79 -35.86
C THR A 75 9.19 4.02 -35.08
N ARG A 76 9.58 3.31 -34.01
CA ARG A 76 8.65 2.58 -33.15
C ARG A 76 7.75 3.50 -32.36
N PHE A 77 8.29 4.61 -31.85
CA PHE A 77 7.52 5.62 -31.15
C PHE A 77 6.46 6.24 -32.07
N GLU A 78 6.84 6.71 -33.25
CA GLU A 78 5.90 7.28 -34.23
C GLU A 78 4.80 6.28 -34.60
N ARG A 79 5.14 5.00 -34.79
CA ARG A 79 4.15 3.95 -35.05
C ARG A 79 3.19 3.77 -33.88
N ALA A 80 3.70 3.76 -32.64
CA ALA A 80 2.87 3.64 -31.45
C ALA A 80 1.92 4.83 -31.32
N VAL A 81 2.41 6.06 -31.45
CA VAL A 81 1.60 7.29 -31.39
C VAL A 81 0.47 7.25 -32.43
N ARG A 82 0.78 6.90 -33.69
CA ARG A 82 -0.23 6.75 -34.75
C ARG A 82 -1.28 5.67 -34.44
N LEU A 83 -0.89 4.55 -33.82
CA LEU A 83 -1.82 3.48 -33.46
C LEU A 83 -2.87 3.95 -32.44
N PHE A 84 -2.54 4.93 -31.61
CA PHE A 84 -3.46 5.53 -30.65
C PHE A 84 -4.18 6.79 -31.19
N GLY A 85 -3.99 7.12 -32.48
CA GLY A 85 -4.70 8.21 -33.16
C GLY A 85 -4.09 9.60 -32.95
N GLU A 86 -2.92 9.68 -32.34
CA GLU A 86 -2.20 10.93 -32.08
C GLU A 86 -1.27 11.31 -33.25
N ASP A 87 -0.88 12.59 -33.34
CA ASP A 87 0.09 13.07 -34.33
C ASP A 87 1.53 13.00 -33.79
N PRO A 88 2.42 12.14 -34.35
CA PRO A 88 3.80 12.04 -33.89
C PRO A 88 4.64 13.31 -34.01
N ALA A 89 4.20 14.29 -34.82
CA ALA A 89 4.89 15.58 -34.93
C ALA A 89 4.59 16.50 -33.74
N GLN A 90 3.47 16.29 -33.05
CA GLN A 90 3.02 17.12 -31.93
C GLN A 90 3.19 16.42 -30.58
N THR A 91 3.14 15.08 -30.56
CA THR A 91 3.21 14.31 -29.32
C THR A 91 4.65 13.91 -28.97
N GLN A 92 5.09 14.26 -27.76
CA GLN A 92 6.40 13.82 -27.22
C GLN A 92 6.28 12.54 -26.36
N PRO A 93 7.35 11.74 -26.18
CA PRO A 93 7.26 10.51 -25.39
C PRO A 93 6.91 10.71 -23.93
N ASP A 94 7.41 11.77 -23.29
CA ASP A 94 7.09 12.10 -21.91
C ASP A 94 5.59 12.34 -21.71
N GLU A 95 4.96 13.04 -22.65
CA GLU A 95 3.51 13.23 -22.69
C GLU A 95 2.78 11.92 -23.00
N PHE A 96 3.14 11.25 -24.10
CA PHE A 96 2.48 10.02 -24.55
C PHE A 96 2.53 8.91 -23.50
N PHE A 97 3.73 8.57 -23.02
CA PHE A 97 3.91 7.53 -22.01
C PHE A 97 3.47 7.99 -20.62
N GLY A 98 3.46 9.29 -20.35
CA GLY A 98 2.92 9.87 -19.12
C GLY A 98 1.43 9.57 -18.92
N ILE A 99 0.64 9.57 -20.01
CA ILE A 99 -0.77 9.16 -19.98
C ILE A 99 -0.90 7.72 -19.46
N PHE A 100 -0.10 6.80 -20.00
CA PHE A 100 -0.12 5.40 -19.59
C PHE A 100 0.41 5.17 -18.17
N ASP A 101 1.45 5.88 -17.73
CA ASP A 101 1.95 5.78 -16.34
C ASP A 101 0.90 6.24 -15.33
N ALA A 102 0.21 7.36 -15.62
CA ALA A 102 -0.90 7.85 -14.82
C ALA A 102 -2.06 6.84 -14.78
N PHE A 103 -2.44 6.29 -15.94
CA PHE A 103 -3.48 5.27 -16.03
C PHE A 103 -3.12 4.02 -15.23
N LEU A 104 -1.90 3.50 -15.36
CA LEU A 104 -1.45 2.30 -14.64
C LEU A 104 -1.42 2.51 -13.13
N THR A 105 -1.04 3.71 -12.69
CA THR A 105 -1.07 4.10 -11.28
C THR A 105 -2.50 4.09 -10.76
N ALA A 106 -3.41 4.82 -11.41
CA ALA A 106 -4.82 4.88 -11.04
C ALA A 106 -5.50 3.50 -11.09
N PHE A 107 -5.18 2.68 -12.09
CA PHE A 107 -5.72 1.33 -12.22
C PHE A 107 -5.28 0.42 -11.07
N THR A 108 -4.02 0.53 -10.66
CA THR A 108 -3.48 -0.25 -9.53
C THR A 108 -4.13 0.18 -8.21
N GLU A 109 -4.28 1.47 -8.00
CA GLU A 109 -4.97 2.03 -6.83
C GLU A 109 -6.43 1.57 -6.78
N ALA A 110 -7.17 1.71 -7.89
CA ALA A 110 -8.56 1.27 -7.97
C ALA A 110 -8.72 -0.25 -7.71
N ARG A 111 -7.76 -1.08 -8.18
CA ARG A 111 -7.75 -2.51 -7.88
C ARG A 111 -7.57 -2.77 -6.39
N GLN A 112 -6.65 -2.06 -5.75
CA GLN A 112 -6.40 -2.17 -4.31
C GLN A 112 -7.61 -1.72 -3.49
N ASP A 113 -8.24 -0.60 -3.89
CA ASP A 113 -9.44 -0.07 -3.23
C ASP A 113 -10.61 -1.04 -3.34
N ASN A 114 -10.82 -1.66 -4.50
CA ASN A 114 -11.84 -2.69 -4.67
C ASN A 114 -11.60 -3.90 -3.77
N GLU A 115 -10.35 -4.34 -3.62
CA GLU A 115 -10.01 -5.45 -2.71
C GLU A 115 -10.26 -5.06 -1.25
N ASN A 116 -9.89 -3.85 -0.85
CA ASN A 116 -10.10 -3.33 0.50
C ASN A 116 -11.60 -3.19 0.81
N MET A 117 -12.38 -2.69 -0.14
CA MET A 117 -13.83 -2.58 -0.01
C MET A 117 -14.49 -3.94 0.16
N ARG A 118 -14.08 -4.96 -0.62
CA ARG A 118 -14.57 -6.32 -0.47
C ARG A 118 -14.27 -6.89 0.92
N LYS A 119 -13.03 -6.75 1.40
CA LYS A 119 -12.65 -7.19 2.76
C LYS A 119 -13.46 -6.50 3.85
N ARG A 120 -13.66 -5.18 3.74
CA ARG A 120 -14.45 -4.41 4.71
C ARG A 120 -15.90 -4.85 4.74
N GLN A 121 -16.51 -5.10 3.58
CA GLN A 121 -17.88 -5.61 3.48
C GLN A 121 -18.03 -6.99 4.13
N GLU A 122 -17.09 -7.92 3.87
CA GLU A 122 -17.09 -9.25 4.50
C GLU A 122 -16.96 -9.19 6.03
N GLU A 123 -16.12 -8.29 6.55
CA GLU A 123 -15.96 -8.07 7.99
C GLU A 123 -17.20 -7.43 8.65
N GLU A 124 -17.80 -6.44 7.99
CA GLU A 124 -19.03 -5.79 8.45
C GLU A 124 -20.21 -6.77 8.46
N GLU A 125 -20.36 -7.60 7.41
CA GLU A 125 -21.40 -8.63 7.35
C GLU A 125 -21.21 -9.69 8.45
N LYS A 126 -19.97 -10.14 8.68
CA LYS A 126 -19.65 -11.08 9.75
C LYS A 126 -19.97 -10.49 11.13
N ARG A 127 -19.64 -9.21 11.34
CA ARG A 127 -19.96 -8.51 12.60
C ARG A 127 -21.47 -8.33 12.78
N ALA A 128 -22.20 -7.95 11.73
CA ALA A 128 -23.65 -7.81 11.76
C ALA A 128 -24.36 -9.14 12.06
N LYS A 129 -23.88 -10.25 11.47
CA LYS A 129 -24.37 -11.61 11.77
C LYS A 129 -24.17 -11.98 13.24
N GLN A 130 -22.97 -11.74 13.78
CA GLN A 130 -22.67 -12.00 15.20
C GLN A 130 -23.53 -11.15 16.14
N GLU A 131 -23.72 -9.87 15.82
CA GLU A 131 -24.56 -8.97 16.63
C GLU A 131 -26.04 -9.37 16.57
N ALA A 132 -26.55 -9.76 15.39
CA ALA A 132 -27.94 -10.22 15.22
C ALA A 132 -28.20 -11.53 15.98
N GLU A 133 -27.26 -12.48 15.92
CA GLU A 133 -27.33 -13.74 16.67
C GLU A 133 -27.34 -13.47 18.18
N LEU A 134 -26.45 -12.59 18.67
CA LEU A 134 -26.41 -12.22 20.08
C LEU A 134 -27.70 -11.52 20.52
N LYS A 135 -28.25 -10.61 19.71
CA LYS A 135 -29.54 -9.96 19.97
C LYS A 135 -30.67 -10.97 20.06
N LYS A 136 -30.76 -11.93 19.14
CA LYS A 136 -31.78 -12.99 19.16
C LYS A 136 -31.69 -13.82 20.45
N LEU A 137 -30.50 -14.28 20.81
CA LEU A 137 -30.25 -15.02 22.06
C LEU A 137 -30.67 -14.22 23.31
N THR A 138 -30.38 -12.91 23.34
CA THR A 138 -30.79 -12.07 24.47
C THR A 138 -32.30 -11.85 24.54
N LEU A 139 -32.98 -11.74 23.38
CA LEU A 139 -34.43 -11.59 23.32
C LEU A 139 -35.14 -12.86 23.75
N GLU A 140 -34.67 -14.03 23.29
CA GLU A 140 -35.18 -15.35 23.72
C GLU A 140 -35.02 -15.53 25.23
N ARG A 141 -33.86 -15.17 25.79
CA ARG A 141 -33.65 -15.20 27.26
C ARG A 141 -34.62 -14.26 27.98
N LYS A 142 -34.86 -13.05 27.47
CA LYS A 142 -35.82 -12.09 28.07
C LYS A 142 -37.25 -12.62 28.02
N HIS A 143 -37.69 -13.16 26.89
CA HIS A 143 -39.05 -13.70 26.72
C HIS A 143 -39.28 -14.94 27.57
N SER A 144 -38.30 -15.84 27.66
CA SER A 144 -38.34 -16.97 28.59
C SER A 144 -38.48 -16.50 30.04
N ARG A 145 -37.64 -15.54 30.46
CA ARG A 145 -37.69 -14.96 31.82
C ARG A 145 -39.05 -14.33 32.12
N GLU A 146 -39.60 -13.55 31.19
CA GLU A 146 -40.89 -12.86 31.35
C GLU A 146 -42.06 -13.84 31.41
N GLY A 147 -42.04 -14.89 30.58
CA GLY A 147 -43.00 -15.99 30.65
C GLY A 147 -43.01 -16.67 32.02
N ILE A 148 -41.82 -17.02 32.54
CA ILE A 148 -41.67 -17.64 33.87
C ILE A 148 -42.17 -16.69 34.97
N LEU A 149 -41.78 -15.41 34.94
CA LEU A 149 -42.21 -14.43 35.94
C LEU A 149 -43.73 -14.23 35.94
N SER A 150 -44.35 -14.21 34.75
CA SER A 150 -45.81 -14.10 34.59
C SER A 150 -46.54 -15.30 35.17
N THR A 151 -46.05 -16.52 34.91
CA THR A 151 -46.63 -17.76 35.48
C THR A 151 -46.53 -17.77 37.00
N ILE A 152 -45.37 -17.41 37.59
CA ILE A 152 -45.22 -17.29 39.04
C ILE A 152 -46.24 -16.30 39.62
N ASN A 153 -46.42 -15.14 38.98
CA ASN A 153 -47.31 -14.09 39.47
C ASN A 153 -48.80 -14.47 39.36
N LYS A 154 -49.18 -15.27 38.36
CA LYS A 154 -50.53 -15.87 38.24
C LYS A 154 -50.77 -16.95 39.29
N ASN A 155 -49.79 -17.84 39.51
CA ASN A 155 -49.90 -18.91 40.51
C ASN A 155 -49.93 -18.37 41.95
N MET A 156 -49.32 -17.21 42.22
CA MET A 156 -49.44 -16.50 43.51
C MET A 156 -50.81 -15.83 43.72
N LYS A 157 -51.57 -15.53 42.64
CA LYS A 157 -52.89 -14.89 42.71
C LYS A 157 -54.06 -15.88 42.68
N ASN A 158 -53.89 -17.04 42.07
CA ASN A 158 -54.89 -18.13 42.07
C ASN A 158 -54.44 -19.25 43.02
N ASN A 159 -55.00 -19.29 44.23
CA ASN A 159 -54.84 -20.43 45.13
C ASN A 159 -55.84 -21.54 44.75
N GLY A 160 -55.62 -22.24 43.63
CA GLY A 160 -56.56 -23.28 43.17
C GLY A 160 -56.08 -24.17 42.01
N ASN A 161 -55.64 -25.38 42.38
CA ASN A 161 -55.67 -26.68 41.70
C ASN A 161 -55.21 -26.90 40.23
N ASN A 162 -54.35 -27.93 40.16
CA ASN A 162 -54.17 -29.03 39.19
C ASN A 162 -53.40 -28.85 37.86
N ASP A 163 -52.54 -29.87 37.64
CA ASP A 163 -51.83 -30.28 36.41
C ASP A 163 -50.61 -29.47 35.92
N THR A 164 -49.68 -29.14 36.83
CA THR A 164 -48.46 -28.36 36.53
C THR A 164 -47.16 -29.17 36.54
N LYS A 165 -47.16 -30.43 36.06
CA LYS A 165 -45.97 -31.31 36.13
C LYS A 165 -44.82 -30.86 35.21
N GLY A 166 -45.09 -30.07 34.17
CA GLY A 166 -44.07 -29.44 33.32
C GLY A 166 -43.62 -28.06 33.81
N GLU A 167 -44.54 -27.27 34.38
CA GLU A 167 -44.27 -25.86 34.74
C GLU A 167 -43.29 -25.71 35.92
N PHE A 168 -43.31 -26.66 36.87
CA PHE A 168 -42.32 -26.70 37.96
C PHE A 168 -40.92 -27.04 37.43
N ASP A 169 -40.82 -27.93 36.44
CA ASP A 169 -39.54 -28.33 35.84
C ASP A 169 -38.95 -27.20 34.99
N ASP A 170 -39.78 -26.45 34.27
CA ASP A 170 -39.37 -25.23 33.57
C ASP A 170 -38.84 -24.15 34.54
N LEU A 171 -39.47 -24.02 35.71
CA LEU A 171 -39.02 -23.10 36.77
C LEU A 171 -37.67 -23.54 37.37
N ILE A 172 -37.51 -24.83 37.67
CA ILE A 172 -36.24 -25.39 38.16
C ILE A 172 -35.14 -25.26 37.11
N SER A 173 -35.45 -25.52 35.84
CA SER A 173 -34.55 -25.36 34.71
C SER A 173 -34.05 -23.92 34.61
N ALA A 174 -34.95 -22.93 34.68
CA ALA A 174 -34.61 -21.51 34.62
C ALA A 174 -33.84 -21.00 35.85
N LEU A 175 -34.08 -21.57 37.03
CA LEU A 175 -33.30 -21.29 38.23
C LEU A 175 -31.89 -21.88 38.14
N ARG A 176 -31.75 -23.08 37.55
CA ARG A 176 -30.47 -23.77 37.37
C ARG A 176 -29.62 -23.14 36.26
N THR A 177 -30.24 -22.71 35.16
CA THR A 177 -29.56 -21.93 34.11
C THR A 177 -29.28 -20.49 34.53
N GLY A 178 -29.99 -19.99 35.56
CA GLY A 178 -29.82 -18.66 36.12
C GLY A 178 -30.55 -17.56 35.34
N ASP A 179 -31.41 -17.92 34.38
CA ASP A 179 -32.17 -16.99 33.54
C ASP A 179 -33.18 -16.16 34.37
N VAL A 180 -33.66 -16.70 35.50
CA VAL A 180 -34.51 -16.00 36.47
C VAL A 180 -33.87 -14.72 37.02
N PHE A 181 -32.55 -14.70 37.21
CA PHE A 181 -31.86 -13.64 37.95
C PHE A 181 -31.48 -12.41 37.12
N GLY A 182 -31.76 -12.43 35.81
CA GLY A 182 -31.50 -11.29 34.92
C GLY A 182 -30.03 -10.87 34.81
N GLU A 183 -29.81 -9.77 34.08
CA GLU A 183 -28.47 -9.21 33.80
C GLU A 183 -27.77 -8.63 35.04
N ASP A 184 -28.52 -8.28 36.09
CA ASP A 184 -27.99 -7.63 37.29
C ASP A 184 -27.20 -8.58 38.19
N MET A 185 -27.55 -9.88 38.22
CA MET A 185 -26.76 -10.90 38.92
C MET A 185 -25.44 -11.21 38.19
N ALA A 186 -25.42 -11.14 36.85
CA ALA A 186 -24.21 -11.32 36.06
C ALA A 186 -23.20 -10.17 36.29
N LYS A 187 -23.69 -8.93 36.45
CA LYS A 187 -22.88 -7.77 36.84
C LYS A 187 -22.30 -7.92 38.27
N PHE A 188 -23.08 -8.47 39.20
CA PHE A 188 -22.62 -8.75 40.57
C PHE A 188 -21.49 -9.80 40.63
N LYS A 189 -21.52 -10.82 39.74
CA LYS A 189 -20.46 -11.83 39.64
C LYS A 189 -19.19 -11.31 38.96
N ARG A 190 -19.30 -10.44 37.93
CA ARG A 190 -18.13 -9.77 37.31
C ARG A 190 -17.45 -8.77 38.25
N SER A 191 -18.21 -8.04 39.05
CA SER A 191 -17.68 -7.10 40.05
C SER A 191 -16.83 -7.81 41.13
N ARG A 192 -17.23 -9.00 41.58
CA ARG A 192 -16.43 -9.82 42.51
C ARG A 192 -15.14 -10.38 41.90
N LYS A 193 -15.11 -10.65 40.59
CA LYS A 193 -13.89 -11.16 39.91
C LYS A 193 -12.80 -10.07 39.82
N ASN A 194 -13.17 -8.80 39.61
CA ASN A 194 -12.22 -7.67 39.58
C ASN A 194 -11.69 -7.24 40.96
N ARG A 195 -12.35 -7.62 42.07
CA ARG A 195 -11.83 -7.35 43.42
C ARG A 195 -10.85 -8.41 43.94
N ILE A 196 -10.86 -9.62 43.38
CA ILE A 196 -10.05 -10.74 43.88
C ILE A 196 -8.67 -10.82 43.18
N THR A 197 -8.46 -10.11 42.07
CA THR A 197 -7.15 -10.02 41.40
C THR A 197 -6.29 -8.84 41.86
N SER A 198 -6.70 -8.11 42.90
CA SER A 198 -5.92 -7.03 43.53
C SER A 198 -5.28 -7.55 44.82
N GLY A 199 -4.26 -8.40 44.69
CA GLY A 199 -3.54 -8.90 45.86
C GLY A 199 -2.38 -9.81 45.48
N ASN A 200 -1.17 -9.27 45.56
CA ASN A 200 0.14 -9.91 45.53
C ASN A 200 0.70 -10.43 44.20
N SER A 201 1.58 -9.62 43.59
CA SER A 201 2.91 -10.08 43.13
C SER A 201 3.93 -8.93 43.17
N PRO A 202 5.21 -9.19 43.53
CA PRO A 202 6.19 -8.18 43.96
C PRO A 202 6.89 -7.48 42.78
N PRO A 203 7.56 -6.32 42.99
CA PRO A 203 8.26 -5.63 41.92
C PRO A 203 9.60 -6.33 41.63
N ARG A 204 9.80 -6.80 40.39
CA ARG A 204 11.12 -7.19 39.89
C ARG A 204 11.63 -6.19 38.85
N ARG A 205 12.92 -5.89 39.04
CA ARG A 205 13.76 -4.82 38.50
C ARG A 205 14.51 -5.27 37.23
N ASN A 206 14.95 -4.29 36.42
CA ASN A 206 15.90 -4.29 35.28
C ASN A 206 15.25 -4.34 33.87
N SER A 207 15.19 -3.23 33.10
CA SER A 207 16.22 -2.56 32.27
C SER A 207 16.66 -3.45 31.09
N VAL A 208 16.55 -3.10 29.80
CA VAL A 208 16.99 -1.91 29.06
C VAL A 208 16.48 -1.96 27.59
N ASN A 209 16.51 -0.81 26.91
CA ASN A 209 16.51 -0.57 25.46
C ASN A 209 15.16 -0.60 24.70
N ARG A 210 14.67 0.59 24.32
CA ARG A 210 14.73 1.07 22.93
C ARG A 210 14.30 2.55 22.86
N GLU A 211 15.11 3.31 22.14
CA GLU A 211 15.18 4.77 22.07
C GLU A 211 13.90 5.46 21.58
N ASP A 212 13.60 6.62 22.18
CA ASP A 212 12.87 7.70 21.53
C ASP A 212 13.75 8.96 21.67
N SER A 213 14.11 9.58 20.55
CA SER A 213 14.86 10.84 20.50
C SER A 213 14.69 11.51 19.14
N ARG A 214 13.72 12.42 19.07
CA ARG A 214 13.74 13.62 18.23
C ARG A 214 13.26 14.78 19.12
N GLU A 215 14.20 15.61 19.58
CA GLU A 215 14.41 17.01 19.13
C GLU A 215 13.15 17.89 19.21
N ARG A 216 13.15 19.12 19.76
CA ARG A 216 14.23 20.12 19.82
C ARG A 216 13.82 21.23 20.81
N VAL A 217 14.73 21.65 21.67
CA VAL A 217 14.65 22.91 22.44
C VAL A 217 15.37 24.00 21.64
N ILE A 218 14.71 25.13 21.40
CA ILE A 218 15.27 26.31 20.75
C ILE A 218 15.61 27.34 21.84
N SER A 219 16.90 27.60 22.06
CA SER A 219 17.50 28.91 22.41
C SER A 219 19.03 28.71 22.29
N ASN A 220 19.88 29.59 21.80
CA ASN A 220 19.97 31.05 21.86
C ASN A 220 20.78 31.57 20.66
N GLY A 221 20.62 32.85 20.35
CA GLY A 221 21.35 33.52 19.28
C GLY A 221 22.79 33.95 19.60
N ARG A 222 23.40 34.57 18.58
CA ARG A 222 24.09 35.88 18.57
C ARG A 222 25.37 35.80 17.72
N ARG A 223 25.46 36.67 16.72
CA ARG A 223 26.62 37.57 16.51
C ARG A 223 26.32 38.61 15.43
N GLN A 224 26.52 39.86 15.84
CA GLN A 224 27.10 40.92 15.02
C GLN A 224 28.54 40.55 14.67
#